data_AF-A0AAE9F2P9-F1
#
_entry.id   AF-A0AAE9F2P9-F1
#
_cell.length_a   1.000
_cell.length_b   1.000
_cell.length_c   1.000
_cell.angle_alpha   90.00
_cell.angle_beta   90.00
_cell.angle_gamma   90.00
#
_symmetry.space_group_name_H-M   'P 1'
#
loop_
_entity.id
_entity.type
_entity.pdbx_description
1 polymer ?
#
loop_
_entity_poly.entity_id
_entity_poly.type
_entity_poly.pdbx_seq_one_letter_code
_entity_poly.pdbx_strand_id
1 'polypeptide(L)'
;MAMYQAIQTPLALFISFIDLTTLVLLIILRNRIFKTKSSEARRREMNFARQVLVQGFVFTMHGFWYASGRELMPPTLSENWKIFWTTSFSSNLLHVFDPMIVFICNMEFRTWIFGLNRNKKNKRIVSIVGSTSMN
;
A
#
# COMPACT_ATOMS: atom_id res chain seq x y z
N MET A 1 -3.47 -17.55 25.67
CA MET A 1 -3.63 -17.25 24.23
C MET A 1 -4.99 -16.63 23.90
N ALA A 2 -6.12 -17.17 24.37
CA ALA A 2 -7.44 -16.60 24.11
C ALA A 2 -7.59 -15.10 24.50
N MET A 3 -7.05 -14.70 25.66
CA MET A 3 -7.10 -13.30 26.12
C MET A 3 -6.31 -12.32 25.21
N TYR A 4 -5.20 -12.77 24.63
CA TYR A 4 -4.41 -11.94 23.71
C TYR A 4 -5.13 -11.76 22.36
N GLN A 5 -5.74 -12.82 21.82
CA GLN A 5 -6.55 -12.74 20.61
C GLN A 5 -7.81 -11.89 20.80
N ALA A 6 -8.43 -11.96 21.98
CA ALA A 6 -9.61 -11.17 22.33
C ALA A 6 -9.34 -9.66 22.38
N ILE A 7 -8.10 -9.24 22.68
CA ILE A 7 -7.69 -7.82 22.71
C ILE A 7 -7.10 -7.37 21.37
N GLN A 8 -6.28 -8.22 20.72
CA GLN A 8 -5.57 -7.87 19.49
C GLN A 8 -6.52 -7.67 18.29
N THR A 9 -7.55 -8.50 18.16
CA THR A 9 -8.49 -8.44 17.04
C THR A 9 -9.32 -7.14 17.03
N PRO A 10 -9.97 -6.72 18.12
CA PRO A 10 -10.71 -5.45 18.13
C PRO A 10 -9.79 -4.23 17.97
N LEU A 11 -8.56 -4.27 18.51
CA LEU A 11 -7.58 -3.21 18.28
C LEU A 11 -7.20 -3.09 16.80
N ALA A 12 -6.95 -4.21 16.12
CA ALA A 12 -6.63 -4.22 14.69
C ALA A 12 -7.80 -3.68 13.84
N LEU A 13 -9.03 -4.05 14.18
CA LEU A 13 -10.22 -3.52 13.50
C LEU A 13 -10.40 -2.02 13.73
N PHE A 14 -10.15 -1.54 14.95
CA PHE A 14 -10.23 -0.12 15.29
C PHE A 14 -9.18 0.71 14.54
N ILE A 15 -7.93 0.25 14.51
CA ILE A 15 -6.85 0.90 13.74
C ILE A 15 -7.22 0.95 12.25
N SER A 16 -7.70 -0.17 11.70
CA SER A 16 -8.12 -0.24 10.30
C SER A 16 -9.24 0.76 9.96
N PHE A 17 -10.19 0.94 10.88
CA PHE A 17 -11.27 1.91 10.72
C PHE A 17 -10.78 3.36 10.75
N ILE A 18 -9.84 3.69 11.64
CA ILE A 18 -9.19 5.00 11.69
C ILE A 18 -8.41 5.28 10.40
N ASP A 19 -7.64 4.30 9.92
CA ASP A 19 -6.86 4.41 8.69
C ASP A 19 -7.76 4.65 7.48
N LEU A 20 -8.86 3.88 7.37
CA LEU A 20 -9.85 4.07 6.30
C LEU A 20 -10.49 5.46 6.35
N THR A 21 -10.86 5.92 7.55
CA THR A 21 -11.41 7.27 7.73
C THR A 21 -10.41 8.34 7.32
N THR A 22 -9.14 8.17 7.67
CA THR A 22 -8.05 9.07 7.32
C THR A 22 -7.84 9.12 5.81
N LEU A 23 -7.96 7.97 5.10
CA LEU A 23 -7.95 7.93 3.65
C LEU A 23 -9.09 8.75 3.05
N VAL A 24 -10.31 8.50 3.49
CA VAL A 24 -11.50 9.14 2.95
C VAL A 24 -11.41 10.65 3.11
N LEU A 25 -10.99 11.11 4.30
CA LEU A 25 -10.71 12.52 4.57
C LEU A 25 -9.60 13.05 3.65
N LEU A 26 -8.50 12.32 3.46
CA LEU A 26 -7.43 12.71 2.54
C LEU A 26 -7.92 12.82 1.09
N ILE A 27 -8.76 11.90 0.61
CA ILE A 27 -9.30 11.95 -0.76
C ILE A 27 -10.22 13.15 -0.94
N ILE A 28 -11.13 13.38 0.00
CA ILE A 28 -12.10 14.47 -0.05
C ILE A 28 -11.40 15.82 0.09
N LEU A 29 -10.49 15.94 1.06
CA LEU A 29 -9.80 17.18 1.39
C LEU A 29 -8.53 17.40 0.57
N ARG A 30 -8.15 16.49 -0.35
CA ARG A 30 -6.89 16.59 -1.12
C ARG A 30 -6.71 17.93 -1.80
N ASN A 31 -7.78 18.50 -2.35
CA ASN A 31 -7.72 19.76 -3.08
C ASN A 31 -7.51 20.96 -2.14
N ARG A 32 -7.97 20.84 -0.88
CA ARG A 32 -7.79 21.86 0.15
C ARG A 32 -6.43 21.74 0.83
N ILE A 33 -6.00 20.51 1.15
CA ILE A 33 -4.74 20.22 1.84
C ILE A 33 -3.54 20.49 0.91
N PHE A 34 -3.63 20.11 -0.36
CA PHE A 34 -2.52 20.25 -1.31
C PHE A 34 -2.64 21.47 -2.22
N LYS A 35 -3.42 22.48 -1.83
CA LYS A 35 -3.70 23.66 -2.66
C LYS A 35 -2.44 24.47 -3.01
N THR A 36 -1.44 24.44 -2.13
CA THR A 36 -0.14 25.13 -2.27
C THR A 36 0.98 24.23 -2.78
N LYS A 37 0.75 22.93 -2.97
CA LYS A 37 1.76 21.98 -3.43
C LYS A 37 1.75 21.86 -4.95
N SER A 38 2.91 21.61 -5.54
CA SER A 38 2.99 21.30 -6.97
C SER A 38 2.20 20.03 -7.31
N SER A 39 1.71 19.93 -8.54
CA SER A 39 0.95 18.76 -9.01
C SER A 39 1.73 17.45 -8.86
N GLU A 40 3.06 17.49 -8.97
CA GLU A 40 3.95 16.35 -8.76
C GLU A 40 4.06 15.97 -7.29
N ALA A 41 4.24 16.93 -6.37
CA ALA A 41 4.27 16.66 -4.93
C ALA A 41 2.96 16.04 -4.43
N ARG A 42 1.82 16.61 -4.85
CA ARG A 42 0.48 16.08 -4.54
C ARG A 42 0.29 14.64 -5.02
N ARG A 43 0.78 14.33 -6.23
CA ARG A 43 0.69 12.96 -6.79
C ARG A 43 1.47 11.96 -5.96
N ARG A 44 2.66 12.33 -5.46
CA ARG A 44 3.50 11.46 -4.63
C ARG A 44 2.87 11.18 -3.28
N GLU A 45 2.39 12.23 -2.60
CA GLU A 45 1.74 12.09 -1.30
C GLU A 45 0.48 11.22 -1.39
N MET A 46 -0.31 11.36 -2.46
CA MET A 46 -1.50 10.52 -2.65
C MET A 46 -1.17 9.07 -3.04
N ASN A 47 -0.08 8.84 -3.77
CA ASN A 47 0.39 7.49 -4.06
C ASN A 47 0.93 6.80 -2.81
N PHE A 48 1.66 7.53 -1.96
CA PHE A 48 2.12 7.04 -0.66
C PHE A 48 0.94 6.71 0.26
N ALA A 49 -0.06 7.59 0.35
CA ALA A 49 -1.28 7.32 1.11
C ALA A 49 -1.95 6.02 0.64
N ARG A 50 -2.16 5.87 -0.68
CA ARG A 50 -2.71 4.62 -1.27
C ARG A 50 -1.89 3.39 -0.90
N GLN A 51 -0.56 3.47 -0.94
CA GLN A 51 0.32 2.37 -0.58
C GLN A 51 0.10 1.92 0.87
N VAL A 52 0.14 2.88 1.81
CA VAL A 52 -0.05 2.61 3.24
C VAL A 52 -1.39 1.92 3.51
N LEU A 53 -2.43 2.31 2.78
CA LEU A 53 -3.78 1.79 3.02
C LEU A 53 -4.00 0.42 2.42
N VAL A 54 -3.48 0.17 1.22
CA VAL A 54 -3.50 -1.18 0.65
C VAL A 54 -2.68 -2.12 1.53
N GLN A 55 -1.52 -1.68 2.02
CA GLN A 55 -0.68 -2.46 2.94
C GLN A 55 -1.40 -2.73 4.27
N GLY A 56 -1.99 -1.70 4.88
CA GLY A 56 -2.79 -1.85 6.09
C GLY A 56 -3.97 -2.80 5.91
N PHE A 57 -4.70 -2.70 4.79
CA PHE A 57 -5.81 -3.59 4.47
C PHE A 57 -5.37 -5.06 4.34
N VAL A 58 -4.29 -5.33 3.61
CA VAL A 58 -3.73 -6.69 3.47
C VAL A 58 -3.28 -7.23 4.83
N PHE A 59 -2.66 -6.40 5.65
CA PHE A 59 -2.22 -6.78 6.99
C PHE A 59 -3.41 -7.13 7.90
N THR A 60 -4.51 -6.37 7.82
CA THR A 60 -5.75 -6.65 8.55
C THR A 60 -6.42 -7.95 8.09
N MET A 61 -6.48 -8.19 6.77
CA MET A 61 -6.97 -9.47 6.25
C MET A 61 -6.12 -10.64 6.74
N HIS A 62 -4.80 -10.49 6.77
CA HIS A 62 -3.91 -11.49 7.33
C HIS A 62 -4.16 -11.71 8.83
N GLY A 63 -4.38 -10.65 9.61
CA GLY A 63 -4.73 -10.76 11.03
C GLY A 63 -6.03 -11.55 11.25
N PHE A 64 -7.06 -11.27 10.46
CA PHE A 64 -8.31 -12.04 10.48
C PHE A 64 -8.08 -13.51 10.07
N TRP A 65 -7.31 -13.76 9.02
CA TRP A 65 -6.96 -15.10 8.57
C TRP A 65 -6.19 -15.89 9.63
N TYR A 66 -5.24 -15.26 10.31
CA TYR A 66 -4.47 -15.86 11.40
C TYR A 66 -5.34 -16.21 12.60
N ALA A 67 -6.32 -15.36 12.93
CA ALA A 67 -7.19 -15.55 14.08
C ALA A 67 -8.32 -16.57 13.84
N SER A 68 -9.03 -16.44 12.71
CA SER A 68 -10.27 -17.18 12.44
C SER A 68 -10.22 -18.07 11.19
N GLY A 69 -9.14 -18.02 10.40
CA GLY A 69 -9.03 -18.79 9.15
C GLY A 69 -9.10 -20.30 9.33
N ARG A 70 -8.79 -20.82 10.54
CA ARG A 70 -8.89 -22.25 10.83
C ARG A 70 -10.32 -22.76 10.83
N GLU A 71 -11.27 -21.93 11.27
CA GLU A 71 -12.71 -22.25 11.33
C GLU A 71 -13.34 -22.25 9.92
N LEU A 72 -12.74 -21.51 8.99
CA LEU A 72 -13.18 -21.42 7.59
C LEU A 72 -12.65 -22.58 6.73
N MET A 73 -11.72 -23.38 7.24
CA MET A 73 -11.13 -24.49 6.50
C MET A 73 -11.98 -25.78 6.59
N PRO A 74 -11.94 -26.64 5.56
CA PRO A 74 -12.66 -27.90 5.59
C PRO A 74 -12.34 -28.74 6.83
N PRO A 75 -13.34 -29.32 7.49
CA PRO A 75 -13.12 -30.16 8.68
C PRO A 75 -12.33 -31.43 8.36
N THR A 76 -12.33 -31.87 7.10
CA THR A 76 -11.56 -33.01 6.58
C THR A 76 -10.05 -32.74 6.50
N LEU A 77 -9.63 -31.46 6.57
CA LEU A 77 -8.22 -31.10 6.57
C LEU A 77 -7.63 -31.31 7.97
N SER A 78 -6.48 -31.99 8.05
CA SER A 78 -5.81 -32.20 9.34
C SER A 78 -5.43 -30.87 10.00
N GLU A 79 -5.46 -30.81 11.33
CA GLU A 79 -5.11 -29.60 12.09
C GLU A 79 -3.71 -29.06 11.77
N ASN A 80 -2.73 -29.93 11.53
CA ASN A 80 -1.37 -29.52 11.16
C ASN A 80 -1.35 -28.68 9.87
N TRP A 81 -2.10 -29.11 8.86
CA TRP A 81 -2.23 -28.37 7.60
C TRP A 81 -2.99 -27.05 7.81
N LYS A 82 -4.06 -27.04 8.62
CA LYS A 82 -4.78 -25.80 8.94
C LYS A 82 -3.87 -24.77 9.61
N ILE A 83 -3.05 -25.20 10.58
CA ILE A 83 -2.08 -24.33 11.26
C ILE A 83 -1.03 -23.83 10.26
N PHE A 84 -0.48 -24.70 9.42
CA PHE A 84 0.49 -24.30 8.40
C PHE A 84 -0.04 -23.20 7.47
N TRP A 85 -1.25 -23.37 6.94
CA TRP A 85 -1.87 -22.42 6.01
C TRP A 85 -2.26 -21.08 6.65
N THR A 86 -2.69 -21.11 7.92
CA THR A 86 -3.09 -19.91 8.67
C THR A 86 -1.93 -19.16 9.32
N THR A 87 -0.73 -19.76 9.38
CA THR A 87 0.44 -19.17 10.03
C THR A 87 1.63 -19.04 9.08
N SER A 88 2.39 -20.12 8.84
CA SER A 88 3.65 -20.10 8.10
C SER A 88 3.46 -19.70 6.65
N PHE A 89 2.47 -20.27 5.95
CA PHE A 89 2.24 -19.93 4.55
C PHE A 89 1.78 -18.48 4.39
N SER A 90 0.76 -18.07 5.16
CA SER A 90 0.22 -16.71 5.07
C SER A 90 1.23 -15.63 5.48
N SER A 91 2.09 -15.90 6.48
CA SER A 91 3.14 -14.97 6.89
C SER A 91 4.21 -14.80 5.80
N ASN A 92 4.59 -15.89 5.13
CA ASN A 92 5.49 -15.79 3.97
C ASN A 92 4.86 -15.00 2.81
N LEU A 93 3.54 -15.13 2.62
CA LEU A 93 2.82 -14.39 1.60
C LEU A 93 2.86 -12.87 1.84
N LEU A 94 2.85 -12.42 3.10
CA LEU A 94 3.01 -11.00 3.43
C LEU A 94 4.37 -10.44 2.99
N HIS A 95 5.45 -11.22 3.13
CA HIS A 95 6.78 -10.82 2.65
C HIS A 95 6.85 -10.63 1.13
N VAL A 96 5.92 -11.24 0.38
CA VAL A 96 5.76 -11.05 -1.07
C VAL A 96 4.85 -9.86 -1.37
N PHE A 97 3.75 -9.70 -0.63
CA PHE A 97 2.78 -8.64 -0.89
C PHE A 97 3.31 -7.24 -0.58
N ASP A 98 4.05 -7.05 0.51
CA ASP A 98 4.61 -5.75 0.87
C ASP A 98 5.41 -5.09 -0.29
N PRO A 99 6.42 -5.76 -0.88
CA PRO A 99 7.14 -5.19 -2.02
C PRO A 99 6.29 -5.09 -3.29
N MET A 100 5.30 -5.98 -3.51
CA MET A 100 4.37 -5.86 -4.63
C MET A 100 3.49 -4.61 -4.51
N ILE A 101 2.99 -4.28 -3.32
CA ILE A 101 2.16 -3.09 -3.09
C ILE A 101 2.97 -1.82 -3.32
N VAL A 102 4.22 -1.78 -2.82
CA VAL A 102 5.18 -0.71 -3.12
C VAL A 102 5.36 -0.58 -4.64
N PHE A 103 5.58 -1.70 -5.33
CA PHE A 103 5.77 -1.72 -6.77
C PHE A 103 4.56 -1.17 -7.52
N ILE A 104 3.33 -1.50 -7.12
CA ILE A 104 2.11 -1.03 -7.79
C ILE A 104 1.85 0.45 -7.51
N CYS A 105 1.92 0.86 -6.24
CA CYS A 105 1.51 2.18 -5.78
C CYS A 105 2.59 3.25 -5.99
N ASN A 106 3.87 2.88 -5.95
CA ASN A 106 4.97 3.83 -6.10
C ASN A 106 5.37 4.02 -7.58
N MET A 107 4.73 5.00 -8.23
CA MET A 107 5.00 5.31 -9.63
C MET A 107 6.43 5.83 -9.86
N GLU A 108 7.10 6.43 -8.88
CA GLU A 108 8.51 6.81 -8.99
C GLU A 108 9.41 5.58 -9.00
N PHE A 109 9.15 4.61 -8.12
CA PHE A 109 9.84 3.33 -8.10
C PHE A 109 9.69 2.58 -9.43
N ARG A 110 8.48 2.53 -10.00
CA ARG A 110 8.24 1.97 -11.33
C ARG A 110 8.96 2.75 -12.43
N THR A 111 8.95 4.07 -12.38
CA THR A 111 9.62 4.90 -13.39
C THR A 111 11.14 4.72 -13.34
N TRP A 112 11.69 4.54 -12.14
CA TRP A 112 13.08 4.23 -11.91
C TRP A 112 13.45 2.84 -12.44
N ILE A 113 12.70 1.79 -12.07
CA ILE A 113 13.00 0.41 -12.47
C ILE A 113 12.82 0.19 -13.98
N PHE A 114 11.83 0.82 -14.61
CA PHE A 114 11.56 0.72 -16.04
C PHE A 114 12.27 1.78 -16.88
N GLY A 115 13.14 2.60 -16.29
CA GLY A 115 13.97 3.54 -17.05
C GLY A 115 13.21 4.59 -17.87
N LEU A 116 11.92 4.84 -17.59
CA LEU A 116 11.06 5.76 -18.35
C LEU A 116 11.49 7.23 -18.23
N ASN A 117 12.53 7.53 -17.45
CA ASN A 117 13.06 8.86 -17.25
C ASN A 117 14.02 9.35 -18.36
N ARG A 118 14.35 8.51 -19.36
CA ARG A 118 15.21 8.94 -20.49
C ARG A 118 14.54 10.01 -21.38
N ASN A 119 13.21 10.03 -21.47
CA ASN A 119 12.48 10.97 -22.35
C ASN A 119 12.17 12.35 -21.73
N LYS A 120 12.18 12.49 -20.39
CA LYS A 120 11.97 13.80 -19.73
C LYS A 120 13.21 14.70 -19.78
N LYS A 121 14.43 14.13 -19.74
CA LYS A 121 15.67 14.91 -19.89
C LYS A 121 15.79 15.55 -21.28
N ASN A 122 15.41 14.83 -22.35
CA ASN A 122 15.45 15.39 -23.71
C ASN A 122 14.49 16.59 -23.89
N LYS A 123 13.27 16.55 -23.36
CA LYS A 123 12.34 17.69 -23.47
C LYS A 123 12.85 18.96 -22.77
N ARG A 124 13.57 18.83 -21.66
CA ARG A 124 14.12 19.97 -20.90
C ARG A 124 15.33 20.61 -21.59
N ILE A 125 16.14 19.81 -22.28
CA ILE A 125 17.29 20.31 -23.06
C ILE A 125 16.82 21.03 -24.31
N VAL A 126 15.83 20.47 -25.03
CA VAL A 126 15.28 21.10 -26.25
C VAL A 126 14.59 22.44 -25.93
N SER A 127 13.90 22.58 -24.79
CA SER A 127 13.30 23.86 -24.41
C SER A 127 14.33 24.94 -24.05
N ILE A 128 15.44 24.58 -23.40
CA ILE A 128 16.50 25.53 -23.06
C ILE A 128 17.22 26.00 -24.33
N VAL A 129 17.57 25.08 -25.23
CA VAL A 129 18.25 25.41 -26.49
C VAL A 129 17.36 26.28 -27.39
N GLY A 130 16.06 25.97 -27.52
CA GLY A 130 15.12 26.80 -28.30
C GLY A 130 14.86 28.18 -27.71
N SER A 131 15.01 28.36 -26.39
CA SER A 131 14.91 29.68 -25.75
C SER A 131 16.18 30.52 -25.93
N THR A 132 17.33 29.87 -26.12
CA THR A 132 18.64 30.54 -26.24
C THR A 132 18.95 30.91 -27.69
N SER A 133 18.30 30.29 -28.67
CA SER A 133 18.46 30.61 -30.10
C SER A 133 17.50 31.69 -30.62
N MET A 134 16.65 32.27 -29.76
CA MET A 134 15.69 33.34 -30.11
C MET A 134 16.04 34.69 -29.48
N ASN A 135 17.25 34.85 -28.92
CA ASN A 135 17.81 36.14 -28.49
C ASN A 135 18.94 36.56 -29.44
#